data_AF-A0A0K8WED1-F1
#
_entry.id   AF-A0A0K8WED1-F1
#
_cell.length_a   1.000
_cell.length_b   1.000
_cell.length_c   1.000
_cell.angle_alpha   90.00
_cell.angle_beta   90.00
_cell.angle_gamma   90.00
#
_symmetry.space_group_name_H-M   'P 1'
#
loop_
_entity.id
_entity.type
_entity.pdbx_description
1 polymer ?
#
loop_
_entity_poly.entity_id
_entity_poly.type
_entity_poly.pdbx_seq_one_letter_code
_entity_poly.pdbx_strand_id
1 'polypeptide(L)'
;NPGYTQDFGHFELIDTVETRYSPNCINMVESTNTNPKTRIDVMWVAPDKPGSGCILIRTTLLQHRDVWYMDDGGLTRAICEESTDEVESAPLSENQNKCCACDEARYEVSMR
;
A
#
# COMPACT_ATOMS: atom_id res chain seq x y z
N ASN A 1 15.88 11.22 25.00
CA ASN A 1 14.84 10.20 24.83
C ASN A 1 13.49 10.87 24.61
N PRO A 2 13.10 11.16 23.35
CA PRO A 2 11.70 11.33 22.98
C PRO A 2 11.33 10.27 21.94
N GLY A 3 10.54 9.29 22.36
CA GLY A 3 10.06 8.19 21.53
C GLY A 3 8.91 8.63 20.65
N TYR A 4 9.22 9.01 19.41
CA TYR A 4 8.28 8.91 18.31
C TYR A 4 8.70 7.72 17.44
N THR A 5 8.49 6.50 17.93
CA THR A 5 8.31 5.36 17.01
C THR A 5 6.88 5.47 16.49
N GLN A 6 6.67 6.42 15.58
CA GLN A 6 5.42 6.48 14.85
C GLN A 6 5.34 5.23 13.99
N ASP A 7 4.32 4.44 14.23
CA ASP A 7 4.06 3.22 13.49
C ASP A 7 3.51 3.61 12.11
N PHE A 8 4.26 3.29 11.06
CA PHE A 8 3.87 3.53 9.67
C PHE A 8 3.41 2.23 8.99
N GLY A 9 3.17 1.19 9.78
CA GLY A 9 3.01 -0.15 9.27
C GLY A 9 4.35 -0.74 8.86
N HIS A 10 4.30 -1.91 8.24
CA HIS A 10 5.48 -2.63 7.80
C HIS A 10 5.21 -3.35 6.48
N PHE A 11 6.28 -3.56 5.71
CA PHE A 11 6.20 -4.42 4.53
C PHE A 11 6.35 -5.88 4.95
N GLU A 12 5.72 -6.77 4.20
CA GLU A 12 5.99 -8.20 4.18
C GLU A 12 6.38 -8.62 2.76
N LEU A 13 7.48 -9.37 2.64
CA LEU A 13 8.02 -9.79 1.35
C LEU A 13 7.24 -10.99 0.82
N ILE A 14 6.76 -10.90 -0.42
CA ILE A 14 6.09 -12.00 -1.12
C ILE A 14 7.14 -12.86 -1.84
N ASP A 15 8.01 -12.23 -2.63
CA ASP A 15 9.10 -12.89 -3.34
C ASP A 15 10.47 -12.49 -2.78
N THR A 16 11.02 -13.34 -1.91
CA THR A 16 12.34 -13.12 -1.27
C THR A 16 13.52 -13.39 -2.20
N VAL A 17 13.28 -13.97 -3.39
CA VAL A 17 14.32 -14.13 -4.41
C VAL A 17 14.54 -12.81 -5.14
N GLU A 18 13.47 -12.05 -5.40
CA GLU A 18 13.52 -10.79 -6.14
C GLU A 18 13.55 -9.53 -5.25
N THR A 19 13.12 -9.62 -3.99
CA THR A 19 13.04 -8.50 -3.03
C THR A 19 13.70 -8.79 -1.68
N ARG A 20 14.20 -7.73 -1.04
CA ARG A 20 14.76 -7.77 0.33
C ARG A 20 14.53 -6.45 1.06
N TYR A 21 14.59 -6.47 2.39
CA TYR A 21 14.67 -5.23 3.17
C TYR A 21 16.01 -4.53 2.94
N SER A 22 15.98 -3.21 2.89
CA SER A 22 17.21 -2.43 2.79
C SER A 22 17.96 -2.46 4.12
N PRO A 23 19.27 -2.76 4.14
CA PRO A 23 20.06 -2.72 5.37
C PRO A 23 20.26 -1.29 5.89
N ASN A 24 20.02 -0.29 5.05
CA ASN A 24 20.26 1.13 5.35
C ASN A 24 18.98 1.88 5.74
N CYS A 25 17.80 1.27 5.58
CA CYS A 25 16.52 1.92 5.85
C CYS A 25 15.45 0.88 6.22
N ILE A 26 14.95 0.95 7.46
CA ILE A 26 14.07 -0.07 8.05
C ILE A 26 12.71 -0.21 7.35
N ASN A 27 12.19 0.88 6.78
CA ASN A 27 10.88 0.92 6.10
C ASN A 27 11.02 0.88 4.57
N MET A 28 12.09 0.27 4.06
CA MET A 28 12.37 0.21 2.63
C MET A 28 12.58 -1.23 2.18
N VAL A 29 11.90 -1.59 1.10
CA VAL A 29 12.14 -2.82 0.33
C VAL A 29 12.85 -2.44 -0.96
N GLU A 30 13.88 -3.20 -1.32
CA GLU A 30 14.67 -3.03 -2.52
C GLU A 30 14.79 -4.34 -3.29
N SER A 31 15.19 -4.26 -4.56
CA SER A 31 15.43 -5.47 -5.34
C SER A 31 16.71 -6.18 -4.94
N THR A 32 16.72 -7.50 -5.03
CA THR A 32 17.90 -8.30 -4.72
C THR A 32 19.01 -8.16 -5.78
N ASN A 33 18.62 -7.90 -7.03
CA ASN A 33 19.48 -7.90 -8.21
C ASN A 33 19.04 -6.84 -9.24
N THR A 34 19.86 -6.60 -10.25
CA THR A 34 19.63 -5.58 -11.29
C THR A 34 19.04 -6.13 -12.59
N ASN A 35 18.60 -7.40 -12.61
CA ASN A 35 17.97 -7.96 -13.80
C ASN A 35 16.67 -7.20 -14.11
N PRO A 36 16.35 -6.93 -15.40
CA PRO A 36 15.11 -6.27 -15.78
C PRO A 36 13.87 -7.00 -15.23
N LYS A 37 12.93 -6.24 -14.66
CA LYS A 37 11.68 -6.76 -14.09
C LYS A 37 10.51 -5.99 -14.66
N THR A 38 9.41 -6.69 -14.89
CA THR A 38 8.13 -6.08 -15.33
C THR A 38 7.13 -5.93 -14.19
N ARG A 39 7.33 -6.67 -13.08
CA ARG A 39 6.45 -6.67 -11.92
C ARG A 39 7.24 -7.06 -10.66
N ILE A 40 6.92 -6.42 -9.55
CA ILE A 40 7.31 -6.78 -8.18
C ILE A 40 6.05 -6.64 -7.33
N ASP A 41 5.83 -7.60 -6.44
CA ASP A 41 4.73 -7.56 -5.48
C ASP A 41 5.30 -7.57 -4.06
N VAL A 42 4.79 -6.68 -3.22
CA VAL A 42 5.05 -6.62 -1.78
C VAL A 42 3.72 -6.41 -1.07
N MET A 43 3.59 -6.96 0.13
CA MET A 43 2.44 -6.67 0.98
C MET A 43 2.82 -5.57 1.95
N TRP A 44 1.90 -4.65 2.22
CA TRP A 44 2.04 -3.67 3.30
C TRP A 44 0.93 -3.91 4.31
N VAL A 45 1.31 -4.02 5.57
CA VAL A 45 0.41 -4.19 6.71
C VAL A 45 0.31 -2.84 7.42
N ALA A 46 -0.91 -2.33 7.53
CA ALA A 46 -1.20 -1.05 8.18
C ALA A 46 -0.89 -1.09 9.68
N PRO A 47 -0.66 0.07 10.32
CA PRO A 47 -0.54 0.17 11.77
C PRO A 47 -1.74 -0.42 12.51
N ASP A 48 -1.51 -1.04 13.68
CA ASP A 48 -2.57 -1.64 14.50
C ASP A 48 -3.50 -0.59 15.15
N LYS A 49 -3.04 0.66 15.25
CA LYS A 49 -3.75 1.74 15.96
C LYS A 49 -4.04 2.92 15.02
N PRO A 50 -5.24 3.52 15.13
CA PRO A 50 -5.56 4.75 14.42
C PRO A 50 -4.76 5.93 14.99
N GLY A 51 -4.79 7.06 14.28
CA GLY A 51 -4.01 8.27 14.58
C GLY A 51 -2.64 8.31 13.91
N SER A 52 -2.36 7.40 12.97
CA SER A 52 -1.11 7.44 12.18
C SER A 52 -1.18 8.45 11.05
N GLY A 53 -2.40 8.90 10.70
CA GLY A 53 -2.66 9.82 9.60
C GLY A 53 -2.48 9.13 8.24
N CYS A 54 -2.34 9.94 7.19
CA CYS A 54 -2.11 9.39 5.85
C CYS A 54 -0.66 8.91 5.69
N ILE A 55 -0.50 7.64 5.32
CA ILE A 55 0.78 7.01 5.07
C ILE A 55 1.08 7.06 3.58
N LEU A 56 2.30 7.48 3.24
CA LEU A 56 2.76 7.59 1.86
C LEU A 56 3.67 6.40 1.51
N ILE A 57 3.21 5.55 0.61
CA ILE A 57 4.06 4.55 -0.04
C ILE A 57 4.65 5.18 -1.29
N ARG A 58 5.99 5.25 -1.34
CA ARG A 58 6.75 5.85 -2.45
C ARG A 58 7.63 4.80 -3.11
N THR A 59 7.64 4.81 -4.43
CA THR A 59 8.41 3.89 -5.25
C THR A 59 9.42 4.67 -6.08
N THR A 60 10.67 4.21 -6.11
CA THR A 60 11.70 4.71 -7.03
C THR A 60 12.07 3.60 -8.00
N LEU A 61 12.05 3.91 -9.30
CA LEU A 61 12.38 2.96 -10.37
C LEU A 61 13.62 3.43 -11.11
N LEU A 62 14.63 2.55 -11.23
CA LEU A 62 15.80 2.76 -12.07
C LEU A 62 15.62 1.97 -13.38
N GLN A 63 15.36 2.67 -14.49
CA GLN A 63 15.15 2.02 -15.80
C GLN A 63 16.47 1.82 -16.54
N HIS A 64 17.35 2.84 -16.51
CA HIS A 64 18.71 2.80 -17.03
C HIS A 64 19.63 3.56 -16.07
N ARG A 65 20.95 3.42 -16.23
CA ARG A 65 21.96 3.99 -15.31
C ARG A 65 21.71 5.46 -14.94
N ASP A 66 21.25 6.26 -15.91
CA ASP A 66 21.02 7.69 -15.74
C ASP A 66 19.53 8.08 -15.91
N VAL A 67 18.62 7.09 -15.96
CA VAL A 67 17.18 7.31 -16.14
C VAL A 67 16.43 6.61 -15.01
N TRP A 68 15.83 7.43 -14.16
CA TRP A 68 15.12 6.99 -12.96
C TRP A 68 13.86 7.84 -12.73
N TYR A 69 12.89 7.28 -12.02
CA TYR A 69 11.61 7.90 -11.74
C TYR A 69 11.31 7.79 -10.24
N MET A 70 10.85 8.88 -9.62
CA MET A 70 10.36 8.93 -8.24
C MET A 70 9.21 9.91 -8.13
N ASP A 71 8.44 9.82 -7.04
CA ASP A 71 7.45 10.80 -6.55
C ASP A 71 6.26 11.15 -7.48
N ASP A 72 6.37 10.96 -8.80
CA ASP A 72 5.37 11.37 -9.79
C ASP A 72 4.40 10.24 -10.21
N GLY A 73 3.20 10.66 -10.64
CA GLY A 73 2.20 9.80 -11.28
C GLY A 73 1.65 8.69 -10.39
N GLY A 74 2.00 7.44 -10.73
CA GLY A 74 1.56 6.22 -10.03
C GLY A 74 2.53 5.70 -8.98
N LEU A 75 3.69 6.35 -8.82
CA LEU A 75 4.77 5.90 -7.95
C LEU A 75 4.62 6.34 -6.50
N THR A 76 3.64 7.20 -6.22
CA THR A 76 3.25 7.58 -4.86
C THR A 76 1.79 7.22 -4.64
N ARG A 77 1.51 6.57 -3.51
CA ARG A 77 0.17 6.26 -3.03
C ARG A 77 0.01 6.71 -1.59
N ALA A 78 -1.02 7.51 -1.34
CA ALA A 78 -1.44 7.90 -0.01
C ALA A 78 -2.55 6.95 0.45
N ILE A 79 -2.38 6.37 1.63
CA ILE A 79 -3.37 5.53 2.30
C ILE A 79 -3.73 6.24 3.60
N CYS A 80 -4.99 6.63 3.75
CA CYS A 80 -5.49 7.33 4.91
C CYS A 80 -6.46 6.44 5.69
N GLU A 81 -6.63 6.74 6.96
CA GLU A 81 -7.71 6.19 7.77
C GLU A 81 -9.05 6.61 7.17
N GLU A 82 -10.02 5.70 7.17
CA GLU A 82 -11.37 5.98 6.69
C GLU A 82 -12.02 7.04 7.59
N SER A 83 -12.48 8.14 7.00
CA SER A 83 -13.26 9.15 7.72
C SER A 83 -14.75 8.83 7.60
N THR A 84 -15.47 8.87 8.72
CA THR A 84 -16.93 8.65 8.80
C THR A 84 -17.78 9.61 7.94
N ASP A 85 -17.21 10.70 7.44
CA ASP A 85 -17.94 11.72 6.65
C ASP A 85 -18.15 11.32 5.17
N GLU A 86 -17.40 10.33 4.66
CA GLU A 86 -17.52 9.88 3.27
C GLU A 86 -18.74 8.97 3.02
N VAL A 87 -19.30 8.39 4.09
CA VAL A 87 -20.48 7.52 4.02
C VAL A 87 -21.78 8.34 3.93
N GLU A 88 -21.80 9.58 4.45
CA GLU A 88 -23.00 10.43 4.43
C GLU A 88 -23.10 11.37 3.22
N SER A 89 -22.05 11.46 2.38
CA SER A 89 -21.97 12.43 1.28
C SER A 89 -21.89 11.81 -0.13
N ALA A 90 -21.94 10.48 -0.26
CA ALA A 90 -22.10 9.86 -1.57
C ALA A 90 -23.49 10.21 -2.13
N PRO A 91 -23.61 10.98 -3.24
CA PRO A 91 -24.89 11.15 -3.88
C PRO A 91 -25.35 9.77 -4.36
N LEU A 92 -26.50 9.31 -3.84
CA LEU A 92 -27.21 8.11 -4.27
C LEU A 92 -27.61 8.29 -5.74
N SER A 93 -26.66 8.12 -6.66
CA SER A 93 -26.97 8.04 -8.09
C SER A 93 -27.56 6.65 -8.35
N GLU A 94 -28.72 6.60 -9.00
CA GLU A 94 -29.52 5.39 -9.24
C GLU A 94 -28.80 4.24 -9.98
N ASN A 95 -27.53 4.41 -10.38
CA ASN A 95 -26.72 3.40 -11.06
C ASN A 95 -25.76 2.60 -10.15
N GLN A 96 -25.67 2.88 -8.85
CA GLN A 96 -24.76 2.17 -7.93
C GLN A 96 -25.21 0.75 -7.54
N ASN A 97 -26.41 0.32 -7.95
CA ASN A 97 -26.90 -1.04 -7.66
C ASN A 97 -26.32 -2.14 -8.56
N LYS A 98 -25.36 -1.81 -9.45
CA LYS A 98 -24.58 -2.83 -10.16
C LYS A 98 -23.25 -3.04 -9.46
N CYS A 99 -23.13 -4.18 -8.76
CA CYS A 99 -21.85 -4.69 -8.32
C CYS A 99 -20.89 -4.76 -9.51
N CYS A 100 -19.72 -4.14 -9.39
CA CYS A 100 -18.64 -4.17 -10.38
C CYS A 100 -17.49 -5.11 -9.97
N ALA A 101 -17.62 -5.80 -8.83
CA ALA A 101 -16.65 -6.80 -8.42
C ALA A 101 -16.73 -8.00 -9.36
N CYS A 102 -15.59 -8.36 -9.95
CA CYS A 102 -15.45 -9.55 -10.79
C CYS A 102 -15.20 -10.83 -9.97
N ASP A 103 -14.93 -10.67 -8.67
CA ASP A 103 -14.58 -11.74 -7.75
C ASP A 103 -15.72 -12.01 -6.77
N GLU A 104 -15.93 -13.28 -6.42
CA GLU A 104 -16.98 -13.72 -5.50
C GLU A 104 -16.44 -13.92 -4.08
N ALA A 105 -17.18 -13.46 -3.07
CA ALA A 105 -16.88 -13.67 -1.66
C ALA A 105 -18.02 -14.44 -0.97
N ARG A 106 -17.68 -15.34 -0.04
CA ARG A 106 -18.63 -16.17 0.72
C ARG A 106 -18.60 -15.79 2.19
N TYR A 107 -19.78 -15.58 2.78
CA TYR A 107 -19.94 -15.25 4.19
C TYR A 107 -20.86 -16.27 4.89
N GLU A 108 -20.58 -16.53 6.16
CA GLU A 108 -21.48 -17.27 7.05
C GLU A 108 -22.08 -16.29 8.06
N VAL A 109 -23.40 -16.12 8.01
CA VAL A 109 -24.12 -15.24 8.93
C VAL A 109 -24.74 -16.10 10.02
N SER A 110 -24.32 -15.89 11.26
CA SER A 110 -24.94 -16.50 12.43
C SER A 110 -25.75 -15.45 13.17
N MET A 111 -27.05 -15.72 13.34
CA MET A 111 -27.92 -14.93 14.21
C MET A 111 -27.91 -15.60 15.59
N ARG A 112 -27.61 -14.82 16.63
CA ARG A 112 -27.85 -15.23 18.02
C ARG A 112 -29.20 -14.73 18.49
#